data_AF-A0A3R7BCD4-F1
#
_entry.id   AF-A0A3R7BCD4-F1
#
_cell.length_a   1.000
_cell.length_b   1.000
_cell.length_c   1.000
_cell.angle_alpha   90.00
_cell.angle_beta   90.00
_cell.angle_gamma   90.00
#
_symmetry.space_group_name_H-M   'P 1'
#
loop_
_entity.id
_entity.type
_entity.pdbx_description
1 polymer ?
#
loop_
_entity_poly.entity_id
_entity_poly.type
_entity_poly.pdbx_seq_one_letter_code
_entity_poly.pdbx_strand_id
1 'polypeptide(L)'
;MNDTLKRLVAKDFFYAGLYLGKAKKDRFFPSFNLLRMIAEAKANKVVVDKKTEWLFICGRDVFKRGIKKVVGSRNRGSYTLILNMKSECLGYGEILHDLDKPGKGVVIKNILDIGDFLRRESK
;
A
#
# COMPACT_ATOMS: atom_id res chain seq x y z
N MET A 1 -7.01 -10.90 -23.35
CA MET A 1 -6.81 -9.54 -23.90
C MET A 1 -7.69 -9.40 -25.12
N ASN A 2 -8.48 -8.33 -25.21
CA ASN A 2 -9.44 -8.08 -26.31
C ASN A 2 -8.72 -8.08 -27.69
N ASP A 3 -9.32 -8.68 -28.71
CA ASP A 3 -8.73 -8.82 -30.05
C ASP A 3 -8.57 -7.48 -30.78
N THR A 4 -9.41 -6.49 -30.48
CA THR A 4 -9.25 -5.11 -30.95
C THR A 4 -7.99 -4.47 -30.37
N LEU A 5 -7.70 -4.72 -29.09
CA LEU A 5 -6.49 -4.20 -28.44
C LEU A 5 -5.24 -4.84 -29.02
N LYS A 6 -5.24 -6.15 -29.29
CA LYS A 6 -4.09 -6.86 -29.88
C LYS A 6 -3.61 -6.23 -31.20
N ARG A 7 -4.54 -5.73 -32.03
CA ARG A 7 -4.22 -5.10 -33.32
C ARG A 7 -3.56 -3.73 -33.18
N LEU A 8 -3.74 -3.06 -32.03
CA LEU A 8 -3.21 -1.73 -31.73
C LEU A 8 -1.91 -1.78 -30.93
N VAL A 9 -1.47 -2.96 -30.48
CA VAL A 9 -0.18 -3.13 -29.81
C VAL A 9 0.93 -2.96 -30.83
N ALA A 10 1.40 -1.73 -31.02
CA ALA A 10 2.74 -1.51 -31.55
C ALA A 10 3.75 -2.22 -30.63
N LYS A 11 4.84 -2.74 -31.21
CA LYS A 11 5.85 -3.53 -30.47
C LYS A 11 6.48 -2.78 -29.28
N ASP A 12 6.28 -1.46 -29.19
CA ASP A 12 6.85 -0.57 -28.17
C ASP A 12 5.83 -0.08 -27.11
N PHE A 13 4.64 -0.69 -27.01
CA PHE A 13 3.69 -0.31 -25.95
C PHE A 13 4.13 -0.80 -24.57
N PHE A 14 4.41 0.14 -23.66
CA PHE A 14 4.73 -0.17 -22.26
C PHE A 14 3.47 -0.50 -21.42
N TYR A 15 2.37 0.23 -21.61
CA TYR A 15 1.05 -0.05 -21.04
C TYR A 15 -0.04 0.75 -21.78
N ALA A 16 -1.30 0.34 -21.66
CA ALA A 16 -2.45 1.08 -22.17
C ALA A 16 -3.28 1.63 -20.98
N GLY A 17 -3.40 2.96 -20.88
CA GLY A 17 -4.13 3.63 -19.79
C GLY A 17 -3.30 3.83 -18.52
N LEU A 18 -3.91 3.68 -17.34
CA LEU A 18 -3.23 3.84 -16.06
C LEU A 18 -2.65 2.51 -15.59
N TYR A 19 -1.34 2.44 -15.36
CA TYR A 19 -0.72 1.23 -14.82
C TYR A 19 -1.21 0.94 -13.38
N LEU A 20 -1.98 -0.15 -13.21
CA LEU A 20 -2.57 -0.55 -11.92
C LEU A 20 -1.72 -1.54 -11.13
N GLY A 21 -0.69 -2.10 -11.74
CA GLY A 21 0.16 -3.12 -11.12
C GLY A 21 0.49 -4.26 -12.07
N LYS A 22 1.09 -5.31 -11.51
CA LYS A 22 1.49 -6.50 -12.26
C LYS A 22 1.05 -7.77 -11.55
N ALA A 23 0.52 -8.72 -12.30
CA ALA A 23 0.40 -10.10 -11.84
C ALA A 23 1.75 -10.80 -12.02
N LYS A 24 2.24 -11.47 -10.98
CA LYS A 24 3.43 -12.32 -11.05
C LYS A 24 3.15 -13.61 -10.28
N LYS A 25 3.12 -14.74 -10.99
CA LYS A 25 2.60 -16.02 -10.48
C LYS A 25 1.17 -15.81 -9.98
N ASP A 26 0.87 -16.26 -8.76
CA ASP A 26 -0.46 -16.22 -8.14
C ASP A 26 -0.70 -14.96 -7.30
N ARG A 27 0.09 -13.90 -7.50
CA ARG A 27 -0.01 -12.66 -6.73
C ARG A 27 -0.10 -11.44 -7.63
N PHE A 28 -0.98 -10.53 -7.25
CA PHE A 28 -1.07 -9.22 -7.85
C PHE A 28 -0.29 -8.21 -7.00
N PHE A 29 0.61 -7.47 -7.64
CA PHE A 29 1.41 -6.41 -7.03
C PHE A 29 0.82 -5.06 -7.46
N PRO A 30 0.06 -4.38 -6.59
CA PRO A 30 -0.61 -3.13 -6.94
C PRO A 30 0.41 -2.00 -7.18
N SER A 31 0.08 -1.10 -8.09
CA SER A 31 0.79 0.17 -8.25
C SER A 31 0.28 1.21 -7.25
N PHE A 32 1.06 2.28 -7.03
CA PHE A 32 0.61 3.42 -6.21
C PHE A 32 -0.64 4.11 -6.76
N ASN A 33 -0.81 4.12 -8.09
CA ASN A 33 -2.01 4.63 -8.71
C ASN A 33 -3.26 3.86 -8.24
N LEU A 34 -3.19 2.53 -8.23
CA LEU A 34 -4.28 1.71 -7.72
C LEU A 34 -4.49 1.91 -6.22
N LEU A 35 -3.42 1.99 -5.41
CA LEU A 35 -3.55 2.25 -3.98
C LEU A 35 -4.25 3.59 -3.70
N ARG A 36 -3.94 4.63 -4.48
CA ARG A 36 -4.62 5.94 -4.38
C ARG A 36 -6.11 5.83 -4.70
N MET A 37 -6.48 5.12 -5.77
CA MET A 37 -7.89 4.87 -6.11
C MET A 37 -8.62 4.12 -4.98
N ILE A 38 -7.98 3.12 -4.37
CA ILE A 38 -8.55 2.38 -3.23
C ILE A 38 -8.65 3.29 -1.99
N ALA A 39 -7.71 4.21 -1.79
CA ALA A 39 -7.73 5.17 -0.69
C ALA A 39 -8.91 6.15 -0.77
N GLU A 40 -9.43 6.43 -1.96
CA GLU A 40 -10.64 7.25 -2.16
C GLU A 40 -11.93 6.43 -1.94
N ALA A 41 -11.87 5.11 -2.10
CA ALA A 41 -12.99 4.19 -1.88
C ALA A 41 -13.15 3.74 -0.41
N LYS A 42 -14.16 2.90 -0.15
CA LYS A 42 -14.35 2.22 1.13
C LYS A 42 -13.32 1.08 1.26
N ALA A 43 -12.29 1.31 2.05
CA ALA A 43 -11.18 0.38 2.26
C ALA A 43 -10.69 0.39 3.71
N ASN A 44 -9.93 -0.64 4.09
CA ASN A 44 -9.22 -0.68 5.36
C ASN A 44 -8.09 0.35 5.32
N LYS A 45 -8.05 1.25 6.31
CA LYS A 45 -7.08 2.35 6.38
C LYS A 45 -6.58 2.51 7.80
N VAL A 46 -5.31 2.78 7.94
CA VAL A 46 -4.66 3.17 9.19
C VAL A 46 -3.98 4.52 8.98
N VAL A 47 -4.37 5.51 9.78
CA VAL A 47 -3.75 6.84 9.78
C VAL A 47 -2.65 6.86 10.83
N VAL A 48 -1.46 7.30 10.44
CA VAL A 48 -0.27 7.32 11.30
C VAL A 48 0.24 8.74 11.57
N ASP A 49 0.96 8.92 12.68
CA ASP A 49 1.66 10.19 12.95
C ASP A 49 2.85 10.45 12.05
N LYS A 50 3.33 11.70 12.05
CA LYS A 50 4.46 12.17 11.25
C LYS A 50 5.74 11.35 11.43
N LYS A 51 6.01 10.87 12.65
CA LYS A 51 7.21 10.05 12.92
C LYS A 51 7.08 8.69 12.25
N THR A 52 5.91 8.07 12.37
CA THR A 52 5.60 6.76 11.80
C THR A 52 5.48 6.83 10.28
N GLU A 53 4.91 7.91 9.75
CA GLU A 53 4.91 8.24 8.31
C GLU A 53 6.33 8.19 7.74
N TRP A 54 7.27 8.95 8.32
CA TRP A 54 8.66 8.95 7.86
C TRP A 54 9.30 7.57 7.93
N LEU A 55 9.16 6.88 9.07
CA LEU A 55 9.71 5.53 9.25
C LEU A 55 9.14 4.54 8.24
N PHE A 56 7.84 4.62 7.95
CA PHE A 56 7.18 3.74 6.99
C PHE A 56 7.68 3.97 5.56
N ILE A 57 7.85 5.23 5.15
CA ILE A 57 8.47 5.60 3.86
C ILE A 57 9.93 5.10 3.78
N CYS A 58 10.63 4.99 4.91
CA CYS A 58 11.95 4.37 4.96
C CYS A 58 11.92 2.83 4.93
N GLY A 59 10.76 2.19 4.72
CA GLY A 59 10.62 0.73 4.66
C GLY A 59 10.44 0.04 6.03
N ARG A 60 10.17 0.80 7.10
CA ARG A 60 9.95 0.21 8.44
C ARG A 60 8.48 -0.20 8.63
N ASP A 61 8.31 -1.18 9.52
CA ASP A 61 6.98 -1.60 10.00
C ASP A 61 6.34 -0.56 10.92
N VAL A 62 5.01 -0.63 11.06
CA VAL A 62 4.24 0.30 11.89
C VAL A 62 4.11 -0.21 13.31
N PHE A 63 4.51 0.63 14.26
CA PHE A 63 4.31 0.40 15.69
C PHE A 63 2.94 0.89 16.14
N LYS A 64 2.31 0.18 17.09
CA LYS A 64 0.97 0.52 17.63
C LYS A 64 0.85 1.99 18.05
N ARG A 65 1.87 2.51 18.74
CA ARG A 65 1.93 3.90 19.25
C ARG A 65 1.79 4.98 18.16
N GLY A 66 2.16 4.63 16.93
CA GLY A 66 2.14 5.52 15.78
C GLY A 66 0.77 5.65 15.12
N ILE A 67 -0.16 4.73 15.42
CA ILE A 67 -1.49 4.70 14.84
C ILE A 67 -2.37 5.74 15.55
N LYS A 68 -3.03 6.60 14.76
CA LYS A 68 -3.94 7.65 15.24
C LYS A 68 -5.39 7.36 14.94
N LYS A 69 -5.67 6.64 13.84
CA LYS A 69 -7.03 6.26 13.46
C LYS A 69 -6.99 4.94 12.70
N VAL A 70 -8.02 4.12 12.91
CA VAL A 70 -8.23 2.90 12.13
C VAL A 70 -9.64 2.93 11.55
N VAL A 71 -9.75 2.61 10.26
CA VAL A 71 -11.00 2.51 9.50
C VAL A 71 -11.07 1.14 8.86
N GLY A 72 -12.21 0.46 8.97
CA GLY A 72 -12.38 -0.91 8.46
C GLY A 72 -11.88 -1.98 9.43
N SER A 73 -11.34 -3.06 8.86
CA SER A 73 -10.88 -4.24 9.61
C SER A 73 -9.74 -3.90 10.57
N ARG A 74 -9.79 -4.52 11.74
CA ARG A 74 -8.75 -4.49 12.78
C ARG A 74 -8.11 -5.86 13.01
N ASN A 75 -8.52 -6.86 12.24
CA ASN A 75 -8.20 -8.25 12.49
C ASN A 75 -6.83 -8.62 11.91
N ARG A 76 -6.12 -9.51 12.61
CA ARG A 76 -4.90 -10.14 12.10
C ARG A 76 -5.10 -10.73 10.69
N GLY A 77 -4.08 -10.60 9.85
CA GLY A 77 -4.06 -11.09 8.46
C GLY A 77 -4.79 -10.19 7.47
N SER A 78 -5.50 -9.15 7.94
CA SER A 78 -6.11 -8.16 7.04
C SER A 78 -5.06 -7.23 6.46
N TYR A 79 -5.22 -6.87 5.18
CA TYR A 79 -4.46 -5.80 4.55
C TYR A 79 -5.11 -4.44 4.83
N THR A 80 -4.27 -3.43 5.01
CA THR A 80 -4.70 -2.05 5.27
C THR A 80 -3.80 -1.06 4.55
N LEU A 81 -4.38 0.02 4.05
CA LEU A 81 -3.64 1.16 3.53
C LEU A 81 -3.05 1.96 4.68
N ILE A 82 -1.82 2.46 4.50
CA ILE A 82 -1.18 3.36 5.46
C ILE A 82 -1.29 4.78 4.93
N LEU A 83 -1.95 5.64 5.71
CA LEU A 83 -2.19 7.03 5.37
C LEU A 83 -1.47 7.93 6.37
N ASN A 84 -0.95 9.07 5.91
CA ASN A 84 -0.53 10.11 6.83
C ASN A 84 -1.73 10.93 7.35
N MET A 85 -1.45 11.88 8.24
CA MET A 85 -2.47 12.77 8.82
C MET A 85 -3.19 13.66 7.80
N LYS A 86 -2.65 13.81 6.59
CA LYS A 86 -3.28 14.55 5.47
C LYS A 86 -4.12 13.64 4.56
N SER A 87 -4.31 12.38 4.93
CA SER A 87 -5.00 11.34 4.14
C SER A 87 -4.29 10.94 2.84
N GLU A 88 -2.99 11.23 2.71
CA GLU A 88 -2.18 10.79 1.58
C GLU A 88 -1.79 9.32 1.78
N CYS A 89 -1.97 8.48 0.76
CA CYS A 89 -1.64 7.06 0.81
C CYS A 89 -0.12 6.86 0.66
N LEU A 90 0.51 6.34 1.71
CA LEU A 90 1.95 6.06 1.75
C LEU A 90 2.31 4.68 1.21
N GLY A 91 1.33 3.77 1.19
CA GLY A 91 1.53 2.36 0.86
C GLY A 91 0.52 1.46 1.57
N TYR A 92 0.87 0.18 1.73
CA TYR A 92 0.01 -0.79 2.43
C TYR A 92 0.82 -1.84 3.20
N GLY A 93 0.13 -2.47 4.15
CA GLY A 93 0.72 -3.50 5.00
C GLY A 93 -0.30 -4.52 5.48
N GLU A 94 0.21 -5.55 6.16
CA GLU A 94 -0.58 -6.63 6.76
C GLU A 94 -0.63 -6.47 8.29
N ILE A 95 -1.82 -6.53 8.87
CA ILE A 95 -2.03 -6.48 10.32
C ILE A 95 -1.51 -7.78 10.94
N LEU A 96 -0.50 -7.70 11.80
CA LEU A 96 0.13 -8.87 12.45
C LEU A 96 -0.64 -9.35 13.69
N HIS A 97 -1.30 -8.43 14.38
CA HIS A 97 -2.04 -8.67 15.61
C HIS A 97 -3.30 -7.81 15.63
N ASP A 98 -4.39 -8.29 16.25
CA ASP A 98 -5.64 -7.55 16.31
C ASP A 98 -5.42 -6.14 16.91
N LEU A 99 -5.85 -5.11 16.18
CA LEU A 99 -5.58 -3.72 16.53
C LEU A 99 -6.41 -3.23 17.72
N ASP A 100 -7.37 -4.01 18.20
CA ASP A 100 -8.12 -3.70 19.44
C ASP A 100 -7.44 -4.25 20.69
N LYS A 101 -6.56 -5.25 20.55
CA LYS A 101 -5.87 -5.84 21.71
C LYS A 101 -4.78 -4.91 22.25
N PRO A 102 -4.66 -4.75 23.58
CA PRO A 102 -3.57 -3.98 24.17
C PRO A 102 -2.23 -4.64 23.83
N GLY A 103 -1.21 -3.82 23.57
CA GLY A 103 0.11 -4.32 23.20
C GLY A 103 1.06 -3.20 22.84
N LYS A 104 2.36 -3.48 22.96
CA LYS A 104 3.46 -2.60 22.54
C LYS A 104 4.19 -3.27 21.37
N GLY A 105 4.76 -2.47 20.48
CA GLY A 105 5.59 -2.96 19.38
C GLY A 105 4.96 -2.83 18.01
N VAL A 106 5.49 -3.62 17.07
CA VAL A 106 5.08 -3.69 15.67
C VAL A 106 3.72 -4.38 15.56
N VAL A 107 2.80 -3.78 14.81
CA VAL A 107 1.44 -4.33 14.61
C VAL A 107 1.02 -4.40 13.15
N ILE A 108 1.71 -3.70 12.25
CA ILE A 108 1.49 -3.83 10.80
C ILE A 108 2.84 -3.99 10.13
N LYS A 109 2.98 -5.07 9.36
CA LYS A 109 4.15 -5.32 8.54
C LYS A 109 4.07 -4.51 7.25
N ASN A 110 5.14 -3.80 6.91
CA ASN A 110 5.25 -3.08 5.64
C ASN A 110 5.41 -4.08 4.48
N ILE A 111 4.57 -3.92 3.45
CA ILE A 111 4.66 -4.70 2.20
C ILE A 111 5.11 -3.81 1.05
N LEU A 112 4.56 -2.60 0.94
CA LEU A 112 4.95 -1.63 -0.06
C LEU A 112 4.79 -0.23 0.52
N ASP A 113 5.82 0.59 0.36
CA ASP A 113 5.85 2.00 0.69
C ASP A 113 6.37 2.83 -0.48
N ILE A 114 5.98 4.10 -0.55
CA ILE A 114 6.34 4.98 -1.67
C ILE A 114 7.86 5.21 -1.79
N GLY A 115 8.60 5.11 -0.68
CA GLY A 115 10.04 5.20 -0.69
C GLY A 115 10.73 4.04 -1.43
N ASP A 116 10.01 2.94 -1.69
CA ASP A 116 10.52 1.81 -2.46
C ASP A 116 10.90 2.21 -3.89
N PHE A 117 10.23 3.20 -4.47
CA PHE A 117 10.58 3.75 -5.78
C PHE A 117 11.94 4.44 -5.75
N LEU A 118 12.20 5.30 -4.77
CA LEU A 118 13.48 6.01 -4.62
C LEU A 118 14.65 5.04 -4.41
N ARG A 119 14.43 3.98 -3.62
CA ARG A 119 15.46 2.98 -3.32
C ARG A 119 15.83 2.11 -4.52
N ARG A 120 14.92 1.92 -5.46
CA ARG A 120 15.15 1.10 -6.66
C ARG A 120 15.98 1.82 -7.72
N GLU A 121 15.86 3.14 -7.80
CA GLU A 121 16.65 3.99 -8.72
C GLU A 121 18.10 4.20 -8.24
N SER A 122 18.38 3.95 -6.96
CA SER A 122 19.71 4.13 -6.36
C SER A 122 20.63 2.90 -6.53
N LYS A 123 20.26 1.96 -7.42
CA LYS A 123 21.03 0.75 -7.74
C LYS A 123 21.38 0.73 -9.21
#